data_AF-A0A3M1CQF3-F1
#
_entry.id   AF-A0A3M1CQF3-F1
#
_cell.length_a   1.000
_cell.length_b   1.000
_cell.length_c   1.000
_cell.angle_alpha   90.00
_cell.angle_beta   90.00
_cell.angle_gamma   90.00
#
_symmetry.space_group_name_H-M   'P 1'
#
loop_
_entity.id
_entity.type
_entity.pdbx_description
1 polymer ?
#
loop_
_entity_poly.entity_id
_entity_poly.type
_entity_poly.pdbx_seq_one_letter_code
_entity_poly.pdbx_strand_id
1 'polypeptide(L)'
;MSLRSWLAVASVFIVGGVVGYLLSTEEIVAGDEHADTVARAEDPLIDLPYTPASRAKDFEAFGLPEPLVKKAVDRARRYDEGDEGARLRARLEETDDLTELADALCGESTQLRPRYGALRFLVVEVQGQRRPVDINRVSSLQREEWSKVSPIVSVYNDAELTSDRKPDATAMAIAAILLGKEADLMNGYKPWGRGLTGGWSFEKMVEDNPGIDELLVEYFVLMHLAVEWANQDGGICE
;
A
#
# COMPACT_ATOMS: atom_id res chain seq x y z
N MET A 1 2.97 23.84 62.25
CA MET A 1 3.30 24.03 60.82
C MET A 1 2.62 25.29 60.32
N SER A 2 3.35 26.19 59.66
CA SER A 2 2.79 27.46 59.17
C SER A 2 1.93 27.25 57.91
N LEU A 3 0.97 28.14 57.64
CA LEU A 3 0.13 28.13 56.43
C LEU A 3 0.98 28.06 55.13
N ARG A 4 2.18 28.67 55.15
CA ARG A 4 3.15 28.64 54.06
C ARG A 4 3.70 27.23 53.79
N SER A 5 3.86 26.43 54.84
CA SER A 5 4.34 25.05 54.73
C SER A 5 3.28 24.14 54.09
N TRP A 6 2.00 24.38 54.37
CA TRP A 6 0.89 23.65 53.73
C TRP A 6 0.69 24.02 52.26
N LEU A 7 0.83 25.29 51.90
CA LEU A 7 0.77 25.74 50.51
C LEU A 7 1.91 25.16 49.66
N ALA A 8 3.12 25.07 50.23
CA ALA A 8 4.24 24.44 49.55
C ALA A 8 3.97 22.96 49.27
N VAL A 9 3.48 22.20 50.25
CA VAL A 9 3.13 20.78 50.07
C VAL A 9 2.02 20.60 49.03
N ALA A 10 0.95 21.41 49.10
CA ALA A 10 -0.14 21.34 48.13
C ALA A 10 0.33 21.62 46.70
N SER A 11 1.24 22.58 46.51
CA SER A 11 1.79 22.90 45.19
C SER A 11 2.59 21.75 44.57
N VAL A 12 3.35 20.99 45.39
CA VAL A 12 4.09 19.80 44.93
C VAL A 12 3.12 18.70 44.47
N PHE A 13 2.02 18.49 45.19
CA PHE A 13 1.02 17.49 44.79
C PHE A 13 0.26 17.90 43.52
N ILE A 14 -0.04 19.19 43.33
CA ILE A 14 -0.70 19.67 42.11
C ILE A 14 0.24 19.54 40.91
N VAL A 15 1.50 19.97 41.03
CA VAL A 15 2.49 19.82 39.94
C VAL A 15 2.75 18.35 39.65
N GLY A 16 2.91 17.51 40.67
CA GLY A 16 3.07 16.06 40.50
C GLY A 16 1.84 15.40 39.85
N GLY A 17 0.64 15.83 40.20
CA GLY A 17 -0.60 15.36 39.59
C GLY A 17 -0.75 15.79 38.14
N VAL A 18 -0.40 17.03 37.80
CA VAL A 18 -0.42 17.54 36.41
C VAL A 18 0.66 16.85 35.57
N VAL A 19 1.88 16.70 36.08
CA VAL A 19 2.96 15.98 35.39
C VAL A 19 2.60 14.51 35.22
N GLY A 20 2.05 13.85 36.25
CA GLY A 20 1.60 12.47 36.15
C GLY A 20 0.44 12.29 35.18
N TYR A 21 -0.51 13.24 35.14
CA TYR A 21 -1.59 13.26 34.17
C TYR A 21 -1.06 13.46 32.75
N LEU A 22 -0.19 14.45 32.54
CA LEU A 22 0.46 14.70 31.25
C LEU A 22 1.26 13.48 30.77
N LEU A 23 2.05 12.84 31.64
CA LEU A 23 2.76 11.60 31.33
C LEU A 23 1.83 10.41 31.08
N SER A 24 0.62 10.41 31.62
CA SER A 24 -0.38 9.38 31.35
C SER A 24 -1.14 9.60 30.04
N THR A 25 -1.20 10.85 29.57
CA THR A 25 -1.86 11.23 28.31
C THR A 25 -0.89 11.39 27.15
N GLU A 26 0.39 11.63 27.42
CA GLU A 26 1.46 11.52 26.43
C GLU A 26 1.74 10.03 26.22
N GLU A 27 1.31 9.52 25.07
CA GLU A 27 1.93 8.32 24.49
C GLU A 27 3.42 8.61 24.36
N ILE A 28 4.23 7.93 25.19
CA ILE A 28 5.67 7.86 24.97
C ILE A 28 5.83 7.17 23.62
N VAL A 29 6.05 7.95 22.57
CA VAL A 29 6.64 7.45 21.34
C VAL A 29 8.04 7.00 21.75
N ALA A 30 8.18 5.71 22.02
CA ALA A 30 9.48 5.10 22.25
C ALA A 30 10.32 5.42 21.02
N GLY A 31 11.31 6.29 21.20
CA GLY A 31 12.30 6.55 20.18
C GLY A 31 13.00 5.25 19.82
N ASP A 32 13.06 4.99 18.51
CA ASP A 32 13.80 3.95 17.82
C ASP A 32 15.12 3.57 18.51
N GLU A 33 15.17 2.42 19.20
CA GLU A 33 16.44 1.74 19.49
C GLU A 33 16.29 0.24 19.84
N HIS A 34 15.28 -0.43 19.28
CA HIS A 34 15.37 -1.86 19.04
C HIS A 34 15.52 -2.04 17.54
N ALA A 35 16.76 -2.29 17.12
CA ALA A 35 17.04 -3.07 15.92
C ALA A 35 16.41 -4.45 16.15
N ASP A 36 15.09 -4.50 15.96
CA ASP A 36 14.30 -5.69 15.98
C ASP A 36 14.70 -6.42 14.69
N THR A 37 15.73 -7.26 14.81
CA THR A 37 15.96 -8.35 13.87
C THR A 37 14.83 -9.37 14.05
N VAL A 38 13.58 -8.91 13.90
CA VAL A 38 12.44 -9.79 13.62
C VAL A 38 12.80 -10.38 12.27
N ALA A 39 13.01 -11.69 12.24
CA ALA A 39 13.16 -12.42 11.00
C ALA A 39 11.95 -12.05 10.13
N ARG A 40 12.18 -11.24 9.09
CA ARG A 40 11.13 -10.84 8.16
C ARG A 40 10.54 -12.11 7.59
N ALA A 41 9.21 -12.22 7.63
CA ALA A 41 8.55 -13.34 7.00
C ALA A 41 8.86 -13.31 5.50
N GLU A 42 8.95 -14.49 4.90
CA GLU A 42 8.99 -14.59 3.44
C GLU A 42 7.67 -14.08 2.88
N ASP A 43 7.74 -13.40 1.73
CA ASP A 43 6.56 -12.92 1.03
C ASP A 43 5.70 -14.11 0.56
N PRO A 44 4.47 -14.29 1.08
CA PRO A 44 3.64 -15.43 0.71
C PRO A 44 3.09 -15.35 -0.73
N LEU A 45 3.23 -14.20 -1.38
CA LEU A 45 2.77 -13.93 -2.74
C LEU A 45 3.94 -13.83 -3.73
N ILE A 46 5.13 -14.32 -3.36
CA ILE A 46 6.33 -14.25 -4.21
C ILE A 46 6.16 -15.01 -5.53
N ASP A 47 5.58 -16.21 -5.47
CA ASP A 47 5.45 -17.12 -6.62
C ASP A 47 4.09 -16.98 -7.33
N LEU A 48 3.48 -15.79 -7.28
CA LEU A 48 2.27 -15.55 -8.05
C LEU A 48 2.57 -15.65 -9.56
N PRO A 49 1.75 -16.39 -10.33
CA PRO A 49 2.07 -16.69 -11.72
C PRO A 49 1.76 -15.56 -12.70
N TYR A 50 0.90 -14.59 -12.34
CA TYR A 50 0.48 -13.46 -13.18
C TYR A 50 0.09 -13.87 -14.62
N THR A 51 -0.87 -14.80 -14.74
CA THR A 51 -1.37 -15.29 -16.03
C THR A 51 -2.86 -14.98 -16.21
N PRO A 52 -3.40 -15.01 -17.45
CA PRO A 52 -4.83 -14.84 -17.68
C PRO A 52 -5.70 -15.81 -16.86
N ALA A 53 -5.24 -17.06 -16.72
CA ALA A 53 -5.95 -18.11 -16.01
C ALA A 53 -5.90 -17.96 -14.48
N SER A 54 -4.91 -17.24 -13.94
CA SER A 54 -4.73 -17.06 -12.50
C SER A 54 -5.33 -15.76 -11.96
N ARG A 55 -5.72 -14.81 -12.81
CA ARG A 55 -6.25 -13.48 -12.43
C ARG A 55 -7.20 -13.50 -11.22
N ALA A 56 -8.23 -14.35 -11.25
CA ALA A 56 -9.20 -14.44 -10.15
C ALA A 56 -8.55 -14.82 -8.82
N LYS A 57 -7.67 -15.84 -8.85
CA LYS A 57 -6.94 -16.31 -7.67
C LYS A 57 -5.92 -15.29 -7.19
N ASP A 58 -5.25 -14.59 -8.12
CA ASP A 58 -4.26 -13.57 -7.79
C ASP A 58 -4.95 -12.36 -7.13
N PHE A 59 -6.09 -11.91 -7.66
CA PHE A 59 -6.91 -10.85 -7.06
C PHE A 59 -7.45 -11.21 -5.68
N GLU A 60 -7.88 -12.46 -5.49
CA GLU A 60 -8.26 -12.98 -4.16
C GLU A 60 -7.05 -13.00 -3.21
N ALA A 61 -5.88 -13.42 -3.69
CA ALA A 61 -4.65 -13.47 -2.90
C ALA A 61 -4.13 -12.08 -2.50
N PHE A 62 -4.40 -11.06 -3.33
CA PHE A 62 -4.19 -9.66 -2.97
C PHE A 62 -5.16 -9.18 -1.89
N GLY A 63 -6.19 -9.95 -1.56
CA GLY A 63 -7.11 -9.62 -0.48
C GLY A 63 -8.39 -8.93 -0.90
N LEU A 64 -8.71 -8.93 -2.20
CA LEU A 64 -9.99 -8.40 -2.65
C LEU A 64 -11.12 -9.36 -2.22
N PRO A 65 -12.24 -8.84 -1.67
CA PRO A 65 -13.42 -9.65 -1.42
C PRO A 65 -14.05 -10.10 -2.75
N GLU A 66 -14.78 -11.22 -2.72
CA GLU A 66 -15.37 -11.87 -3.91
C GLU A 66 -16.10 -10.91 -4.88
N PRO A 67 -16.92 -9.93 -4.42
CA PRO A 67 -17.55 -8.98 -5.33
C PRO A 67 -16.56 -8.12 -6.11
N LEU A 68 -15.44 -7.74 -5.49
CA LEU A 68 -14.38 -6.97 -6.14
C LEU A 68 -13.50 -7.85 -7.04
N VAL A 69 -13.25 -9.11 -6.67
CA VAL A 69 -12.56 -10.08 -7.53
C VAL A 69 -13.31 -10.26 -8.85
N LYS A 70 -14.62 -10.51 -8.78
CA LYS A 70 -15.45 -10.65 -9.99
C LYS A 70 -15.38 -9.40 -10.88
N LYS A 71 -15.46 -8.23 -10.26
CA LYS A 71 -15.37 -6.93 -10.95
C LYS A 71 -14.01 -6.70 -11.60
N ALA A 72 -12.93 -7.08 -10.93
CA ALA A 72 -11.57 -7.02 -11.46
C ALA A 72 -11.38 -7.96 -12.64
N VAL A 73 -11.85 -9.20 -12.55
CA VAL A 73 -11.83 -10.16 -13.68
C VAL A 73 -12.64 -9.64 -14.87
N ASP A 74 -13.87 -9.16 -14.64
CA ASP A 74 -14.70 -8.59 -15.69
C ASP A 74 -14.06 -7.34 -16.32
N ARG A 75 -13.32 -6.54 -15.55
CA ARG A 75 -12.59 -5.38 -16.06
C ARG A 75 -11.35 -5.77 -16.86
N ALA A 76 -10.55 -6.71 -16.37
CA ALA A 76 -9.41 -7.24 -17.12
C ALA A 76 -9.84 -7.82 -18.47
N ARG A 77 -10.98 -8.55 -18.52
CA ARG A 77 -11.55 -9.03 -19.79
C ARG A 77 -11.89 -7.89 -20.75
N ARG A 78 -12.43 -6.76 -20.27
CA ARG A 78 -12.71 -5.60 -21.13
C ARG A 78 -11.44 -4.95 -21.69
N TYR A 79 -10.34 -4.99 -20.95
CA TYR A 79 -9.04 -4.57 -21.47
C TYR A 79 -8.56 -5.50 -22.59
N ASP A 80 -8.70 -6.82 -22.44
CA ASP A 80 -8.33 -7.78 -23.48
C ASP A 80 -9.19 -7.63 -24.74
N GLU A 81 -10.50 -7.37 -24.57
CA GLU A 81 -11.47 -7.26 -25.67
C GLU A 81 -11.48 -5.87 -26.34
N GLY A 82 -10.90 -4.86 -25.68
CA GLY A 82 -10.99 -3.45 -26.07
C GLY A 82 -9.66 -2.84 -26.51
N ASP A 83 -9.74 -1.63 -27.06
CA ASP A 83 -8.54 -0.87 -27.48
C ASP A 83 -7.66 -0.45 -26.30
N GLU A 84 -8.21 -0.44 -25.07
CA GLU A 84 -7.51 -0.03 -23.86
C GLU A 84 -6.33 -0.96 -23.55
N GLY A 85 -6.47 -2.27 -23.77
CA GLY A 85 -5.38 -3.21 -23.58
C GLY A 85 -4.25 -3.01 -24.57
N ALA A 86 -4.58 -2.80 -25.85
CA ALA A 86 -3.59 -2.49 -26.89
C ALA A 86 -2.83 -1.19 -26.56
N ARG A 87 -3.52 -0.17 -26.03
CA ARG A 87 -2.89 1.08 -25.59
C ARG A 87 -1.96 0.86 -24.41
N LEU A 88 -2.39 0.13 -23.38
CA LEU A 88 -1.54 -0.16 -22.22
C LEU A 88 -0.27 -0.90 -22.67
N ARG A 89 -0.38 -1.90 -23.56
CA ARG A 89 0.77 -2.60 -24.14
C ARG A 89 1.73 -1.65 -24.85
N ALA A 90 1.20 -0.80 -25.73
CA ALA A 90 2.01 0.22 -26.42
C ALA A 90 2.72 1.16 -25.43
N ARG A 91 2.07 1.54 -24.32
CA ARG A 91 2.71 2.41 -23.30
C ARG A 91 3.81 1.73 -22.49
N LEU A 92 3.76 0.40 -22.34
CA LEU A 92 4.84 -0.36 -21.70
C LEU A 92 6.08 -0.42 -22.60
N GLU A 93 5.89 -0.47 -23.92
CA GLU A 93 6.97 -0.52 -24.91
C GLU A 93 7.57 0.87 -25.22
N GLU A 94 6.76 1.93 -25.16
CA GLU A 94 7.13 3.32 -25.48
C GLU A 94 7.65 4.14 -24.29
N THR A 95 7.95 3.51 -23.14
CA THR A 95 8.44 4.25 -21.97
C THR A 95 9.86 4.78 -22.19
N ASP A 96 10.13 6.00 -21.70
CA ASP A 96 11.48 6.59 -21.72
C ASP A 96 12.43 5.87 -20.73
N ASP A 97 11.88 5.25 -19.69
CA ASP A 97 12.62 4.65 -18.56
C ASP A 97 12.44 3.12 -18.49
N LEU A 98 12.67 2.42 -19.61
CA LEU A 98 12.43 0.97 -19.74
C LEU A 98 13.09 0.14 -18.64
N THR A 99 14.31 0.49 -18.22
CA THR A 99 15.02 -0.21 -17.15
C THR A 99 14.33 -0.04 -15.80
N GLU A 100 13.89 1.17 -15.43
CA GLU A 100 13.18 1.36 -14.16
C GLU A 100 11.78 0.71 -14.18
N LEU A 101 11.15 0.65 -15.36
CA LEU A 101 9.88 -0.04 -15.53
C LEU A 101 10.06 -1.56 -15.39
N ALA A 102 11.10 -2.13 -16.01
CA ALA A 102 11.45 -3.55 -15.87
C ALA A 102 11.75 -3.90 -14.41
N ASP A 103 12.56 -3.09 -13.71
CA ASP A 103 12.82 -3.25 -12.27
C ASP A 103 11.53 -3.28 -11.43
N ALA A 104 10.52 -2.51 -11.86
CA ALA A 104 9.24 -2.40 -11.16
C ALA A 104 8.26 -3.54 -11.49
N LEU A 105 8.32 -4.14 -12.68
CA LEU A 105 7.35 -5.15 -13.16
C LEU A 105 7.88 -6.59 -13.15
N CYS A 106 9.18 -6.79 -13.35
CA CYS A 106 9.78 -8.11 -13.52
C CYS A 106 10.11 -8.80 -12.18
N GLY A 107 10.02 -8.08 -11.06
CA GLY A 107 10.27 -8.64 -9.73
C GLY A 107 11.74 -9.01 -9.47
N GLU A 108 12.66 -8.52 -10.31
CA GLU A 108 14.11 -8.71 -10.16
C GLU A 108 14.68 -7.95 -8.95
N SER A 109 14.00 -6.87 -8.54
CA SER A 109 14.36 -6.16 -7.32
C SER A 109 14.06 -7.00 -6.08
N THR A 110 15.08 -7.22 -5.26
CA THR A 110 14.92 -7.87 -3.94
C THR A 110 14.11 -7.02 -2.96
N GLN A 111 13.88 -5.74 -3.26
CA GLN A 111 13.28 -4.78 -2.34
C GLN A 111 11.77 -4.61 -2.53
N LEU A 112 11.26 -4.73 -3.76
CA LEU A 112 9.85 -4.53 -4.07
C LEU A 112 9.37 -5.56 -5.07
N ARG A 113 8.18 -6.06 -4.80
CA ARG A 113 7.46 -6.99 -5.68
C ARG A 113 6.66 -6.21 -6.71
N PRO A 114 6.30 -6.80 -7.86
CA PRO A 114 5.62 -6.10 -8.93
C PRO A 114 4.36 -5.33 -8.47
N ARG A 115 3.58 -5.95 -7.58
CA ARG A 115 2.38 -5.35 -6.97
C ARG A 115 2.60 -4.07 -6.17
N TYR A 116 3.83 -3.74 -5.78
CA TYR A 116 4.21 -2.47 -5.16
C TYR A 116 5.11 -1.62 -6.06
N GLY A 117 5.99 -2.24 -6.85
CA GLY A 117 6.85 -1.55 -7.81
C GLY A 117 6.04 -0.79 -8.86
N ALA A 118 4.99 -1.42 -9.39
CA ALA A 118 4.13 -0.86 -10.42
C ALA A 118 3.42 0.44 -10.01
N LEU A 119 3.20 0.68 -8.70
CA LEU A 119 2.64 1.95 -8.20
C LEU A 119 3.40 3.17 -8.74
N ARG A 120 4.72 3.06 -8.90
CA ARG A 120 5.59 4.15 -9.35
C ARG A 120 5.26 4.64 -10.76
N PHE A 121 4.61 3.82 -11.58
CA PHE A 121 4.33 4.09 -12.99
C PHE A 121 2.82 4.08 -13.31
N LEU A 122 2.04 3.29 -12.58
CA LEU A 122 0.62 3.07 -12.85
C LEU A 122 -0.30 3.93 -11.98
N VAL A 123 0.23 4.78 -11.10
CA VAL A 123 -0.56 5.64 -10.21
C VAL A 123 -0.05 7.07 -10.29
N VAL A 124 -0.89 7.97 -10.77
CA VAL A 124 -0.60 9.40 -10.92
C VAL A 124 -1.15 10.20 -9.74
N GLU A 125 -0.49 11.30 -9.37
CA GLU A 125 -1.02 12.24 -8.39
C GLU A 125 -1.71 13.43 -9.07
N VAL A 126 -3.03 13.56 -8.87
CA VAL A 126 -3.83 14.66 -9.39
C VAL A 126 -4.48 15.40 -8.23
N GLN A 127 -4.15 16.67 -8.05
CA GLN A 127 -4.69 17.52 -6.97
C GLN A 127 -4.47 16.92 -5.56
N GLY A 128 -3.29 16.33 -5.31
CA GLY A 128 -2.99 15.70 -4.02
C GLY A 128 -3.62 14.32 -3.82
N GLN A 129 -4.31 13.77 -4.84
CA GLN A 129 -4.92 12.45 -4.79
C GLN A 129 -4.22 11.50 -5.75
N ARG A 130 -3.80 10.35 -5.23
CA ARG A 130 -3.17 9.30 -6.03
C ARG A 130 -4.24 8.40 -6.62
N ARG A 131 -4.21 8.22 -7.93
CA ARG A 131 -5.21 7.45 -8.68
C ARG A 131 -4.52 6.61 -9.74
N PRO A 132 -5.04 5.42 -10.04
CA PRO A 132 -4.54 4.65 -11.17
C PRO A 132 -4.61 5.45 -12.46
N VAL A 133 -3.62 5.25 -13.31
CA VAL A 133 -3.46 5.99 -14.55
C VAL A 133 -4.63 5.72 -15.50
N ASP A 134 -5.19 6.78 -16.08
CA ASP A 134 -6.12 6.63 -17.20
C ASP A 134 -5.29 6.45 -18.48
N ILE A 135 -5.17 5.19 -18.93
CA ILE A 135 -4.41 4.80 -20.12
C ILE A 135 -4.86 5.54 -21.39
N ASN A 136 -6.09 6.03 -21.42
CA ASN A 136 -6.59 6.80 -22.56
C ASN A 136 -6.10 8.25 -22.58
N ARG A 137 -5.56 8.76 -21.46
CA ARG A 137 -5.13 10.15 -21.31
C ARG A 137 -3.62 10.32 -21.24
N VAL A 138 -2.88 9.27 -20.93
CA VAL A 138 -1.41 9.36 -20.83
C VAL A 138 -0.71 9.06 -22.15
N SER A 139 0.35 9.82 -22.41
CA SER A 139 1.21 9.66 -23.58
C SER A 139 2.30 8.61 -23.37
N SER A 140 2.77 8.45 -22.13
CA SER A 140 3.84 7.51 -21.74
C SER A 140 3.67 7.15 -20.26
N LEU A 141 4.19 6.00 -19.86
CA LEU A 141 4.37 5.65 -18.45
C LEU A 141 5.73 6.17 -18.00
N GLN A 142 5.74 7.05 -17.02
CA GLN A 142 6.96 7.60 -16.42
C GLN A 142 6.89 7.42 -14.92
N ARG A 143 8.05 7.41 -14.26
CA ARG A 143 8.09 7.33 -12.82
C ARG A 143 7.54 8.61 -12.19
N GLU A 144 6.54 8.45 -11.34
CA GLU A 144 5.86 9.55 -10.69
C GLU A 144 6.66 10.14 -9.52
N GLU A 145 6.71 11.46 -9.40
CA GLU A 145 7.53 12.16 -8.40
C GLU A 145 7.12 11.82 -6.96
N TRP A 146 5.82 11.65 -6.71
CA TRP A 146 5.30 11.29 -5.39
C TRP A 146 5.89 9.96 -4.89
N SER A 147 6.19 9.04 -5.82
CA SER A 147 6.72 7.71 -5.51
C SER A 147 8.17 7.74 -5.03
N LYS A 148 8.90 8.83 -5.28
CA LYS A 148 10.30 9.00 -4.82
C LYS A 148 10.39 9.31 -3.33
N VAL A 149 9.34 9.92 -2.77
CA VAL A 149 9.27 10.31 -1.35
C VAL A 149 8.30 9.45 -0.54
N SER A 150 7.44 8.67 -1.21
CA SER A 150 6.53 7.74 -0.54
C SER A 150 7.28 6.55 0.07
N PRO A 151 6.97 6.14 1.31
CA PRO A 151 7.63 5.02 1.99
C PRO A 151 7.09 3.65 1.52
N ILE A 152 7.01 3.42 0.20
CA ILE A 152 6.42 2.20 -0.39
C ILE A 152 7.10 0.93 0.13
N VAL A 153 8.43 0.95 0.26
CA VAL A 153 9.22 -0.19 0.79
C VAL A 153 8.87 -0.47 2.24
N SER A 154 8.72 0.56 3.08
CA SER A 154 8.33 0.39 4.48
C SER A 154 6.91 -0.16 4.59
N VAL A 155 5.97 0.38 3.80
CA VAL A 155 4.59 -0.14 3.75
C VAL A 155 4.56 -1.60 3.31
N TYR A 156 5.33 -1.98 2.29
CA TYR A 156 5.47 -3.37 1.86
C TYR A 156 5.97 -4.27 3.00
N ASN A 157 7.05 -3.86 3.67
CA ASN A 157 7.62 -4.62 4.78
C ASN A 157 6.62 -4.79 5.94
N ASP A 158 5.96 -3.71 6.34
CA ASP A 158 5.05 -3.69 7.48
C ASP A 158 3.73 -4.40 7.19
N ALA A 159 3.27 -4.37 5.94
CA ALA A 159 2.03 -5.03 5.55
C ALA A 159 2.23 -6.53 5.28
N GLU A 160 3.25 -6.90 4.50
CA GLU A 160 3.39 -8.23 3.90
C GLU A 160 4.37 -9.12 4.66
N LEU A 161 5.50 -8.57 5.12
CA LEU A 161 6.63 -9.35 5.66
C LEU A 161 6.56 -9.57 7.17
N THR A 162 5.35 -9.60 7.70
CA THR A 162 5.07 -9.79 9.13
C THR A 162 4.55 -11.19 9.42
N SER A 163 4.88 -11.72 10.59
CA SER A 163 4.44 -13.06 11.01
C SER A 163 2.92 -13.23 11.13
N ASP A 164 2.17 -12.15 11.41
CA ASP A 164 0.70 -12.13 11.47
C ASP A 164 0.10 -11.37 10.27
N ARG A 165 0.58 -11.70 9.05
CA ARG A 165 0.05 -11.12 7.81
C ARG A 165 -1.45 -11.43 7.70
N LYS A 166 -2.25 -10.39 7.49
CA LYS A 166 -3.70 -10.53 7.24
C LYS A 166 -3.98 -10.94 5.80
N PRO A 167 -5.09 -11.68 5.53
CA PRO A 167 -5.44 -12.09 4.16
C PRO A 167 -5.57 -10.92 3.19
N ASP A 168 -6.03 -9.77 3.70
CA ASP A 168 -6.24 -8.50 3.00
C ASP A 168 -5.06 -7.52 3.10
N ALA A 169 -3.88 -7.99 3.52
CA ALA A 169 -2.66 -7.17 3.69
C ALA A 169 -2.31 -6.34 2.45
N THR A 170 -2.28 -6.97 1.27
CA THR A 170 -1.91 -6.27 0.03
C THR A 170 -2.94 -5.21 -0.33
N ALA A 171 -4.23 -5.55 -0.38
CA ALA A 171 -5.31 -4.59 -0.69
C ALA A 171 -5.32 -3.41 0.28
N MET A 172 -5.13 -3.68 1.57
CA MET A 172 -5.05 -2.62 2.58
C MET A 172 -3.81 -1.73 2.39
N ALA A 173 -2.64 -2.32 2.17
CA ALA A 173 -1.41 -1.56 1.95
C ALA A 173 -1.47 -0.66 0.71
N ILE A 174 -1.98 -1.19 -0.39
CA ILE A 174 -2.17 -0.42 -1.62
C ILE A 174 -3.20 0.69 -1.39
N ALA A 175 -4.30 0.42 -0.69
CA ALA A 175 -5.28 1.46 -0.38
C ALA A 175 -4.69 2.57 0.49
N ALA A 176 -3.86 2.24 1.47
CA ALA A 176 -3.16 3.24 2.29
C ALA A 176 -2.25 4.12 1.41
N ILE A 177 -1.52 3.54 0.44
CA ILE A 177 -0.69 4.30 -0.49
C ILE A 177 -1.56 5.18 -1.41
N LEU A 178 -2.64 4.65 -1.99
CA LEU A 178 -3.55 5.43 -2.84
C LEU A 178 -4.21 6.59 -2.09
N LEU A 179 -4.47 6.44 -0.79
CA LEU A 179 -5.07 7.46 0.06
C LEU A 179 -4.06 8.44 0.67
N GLY A 180 -2.75 8.23 0.50
CA GLY A 180 -1.72 9.03 1.18
C GLY A 180 -1.69 8.81 2.70
N LYS A 181 -2.13 7.63 3.16
CA LYS A 181 -2.25 7.22 4.57
C LYS A 181 -1.20 6.19 4.96
N GLU A 182 -0.03 6.20 4.32
CA GLU A 182 1.06 5.27 4.65
C GLU A 182 1.47 5.36 6.12
N ALA A 183 1.54 6.58 6.67
CA ALA A 183 1.87 6.80 8.07
C ALA A 183 0.83 6.19 9.01
N ASP A 184 -0.46 6.25 8.67
CA ASP A 184 -1.52 5.64 9.47
C ASP A 184 -1.38 4.12 9.51
N LEU A 185 -0.96 3.50 8.40
CA LEU A 185 -0.68 2.08 8.33
C LEU A 185 0.54 1.69 9.17
N MET A 186 1.65 2.40 9.00
CA MET A 186 2.90 2.11 9.72
C MET A 186 2.76 2.35 11.23
N ASN A 187 2.04 3.39 11.64
CA ASN A 187 1.76 3.68 13.05
C ASN A 187 0.64 2.83 13.65
N GLY A 188 -0.03 2.01 12.83
CA GLY A 188 -1.10 1.15 13.28
C GLY A 188 -2.38 1.88 13.72
N TYR A 189 -2.70 3.01 13.10
CA TYR A 189 -3.98 3.69 13.31
C TYR A 189 -5.12 2.99 12.58
N LYS A 190 -6.34 3.07 13.13
CA LYS A 190 -7.54 2.53 12.47
C LYS A 190 -7.74 3.21 11.10
N PRO A 191 -8.14 2.48 10.05
CA PRO A 191 -8.51 1.06 9.98
C PRO A 191 -7.34 0.10 9.63
N TRP A 192 -6.10 0.55 9.76
CA TRP A 192 -4.88 -0.15 9.36
C TRP A 192 -4.14 -0.82 10.52
N GLY A 193 -4.59 -0.56 11.74
CA GLY A 193 -3.91 -0.93 12.97
C GLY A 193 -3.90 -2.40 13.32
N ARG A 194 -2.76 -2.86 13.85
CA ARG A 194 -2.57 -4.21 14.41
C ARG A 194 -2.37 -4.08 15.92
N GLY A 195 -3.26 -4.64 16.74
CA GLY A 195 -3.12 -4.62 18.21
C GLY A 195 -4.45 -4.50 18.97
N LEU A 196 -4.39 -4.38 20.30
CA LEU A 196 -5.57 -4.31 21.18
C LEU A 196 -6.44 -3.06 20.96
N THR A 197 -5.86 -1.97 20.47
CA THR A 197 -6.55 -0.72 20.12
C THR A 197 -6.61 -0.46 18.61
N GLY A 198 -5.80 -1.15 17.81
CA GLY A 198 -5.78 -1.11 16.35
C GLY A 198 -6.87 -1.99 15.76
N GLY A 199 -7.68 -1.44 14.87
CA GLY A 199 -8.71 -2.19 14.15
C GLY A 199 -8.29 -2.34 12.70
N TRP A 200 -7.82 -3.53 12.33
CA TRP A 200 -7.58 -3.89 10.93
C TRP A 200 -8.92 -4.28 10.29
N SER A 201 -9.40 -3.50 9.32
CA SER A 201 -10.67 -3.79 8.66
C SER A 201 -10.76 -3.17 7.26
N PHE A 202 -10.77 -4.03 6.25
CA PHE A 202 -11.05 -3.63 4.87
C PHE A 202 -12.43 -2.97 4.71
N GLU A 203 -13.46 -3.53 5.34
CA GLU A 203 -14.82 -2.98 5.30
C GLU A 203 -14.86 -1.54 5.82
N LYS A 204 -14.24 -1.31 6.98
CA LYS A 204 -14.15 0.04 7.57
C LYS A 204 -13.32 0.99 6.70
N MET A 205 -12.26 0.49 6.08
CA MET A 205 -11.44 1.26 5.15
C MET A 205 -12.26 1.74 3.94
N VAL A 206 -13.10 0.88 3.37
CA VAL A 206 -14.01 1.24 2.28
C VAL A 206 -15.11 2.19 2.76
N GLU A 207 -15.69 1.96 3.94
CA GLU A 207 -16.72 2.83 4.54
C GLU A 207 -16.18 4.26 4.79
N ASP A 208 -15.00 4.36 5.40
CA ASP A 208 -14.38 5.64 5.75
C ASP A 208 -13.82 6.38 4.50
N ASN A 209 -13.63 5.71 3.36
CA ASN A 209 -13.05 6.28 2.13
C ASN A 209 -13.83 5.85 0.87
N PRO A 210 -15.01 6.45 0.59
CA PRO A 210 -15.85 6.05 -0.54
C PRO A 210 -15.13 6.10 -1.90
N GLY A 211 -15.23 5.03 -2.68
CA GLY A 211 -14.65 4.90 -4.02
C GLY A 211 -13.23 4.31 -4.05
N ILE A 212 -12.61 4.05 -2.89
CA ILE A 212 -11.31 3.38 -2.82
C ILE A 212 -11.34 1.96 -3.39
N ASP A 213 -12.47 1.27 -3.30
CA ASP A 213 -12.70 -0.05 -3.87
C ASP A 213 -12.58 -0.06 -5.40
N GLU A 214 -13.09 0.97 -6.09
CA GLU A 214 -12.89 1.14 -7.53
C GLU A 214 -11.43 1.43 -7.87
N LEU A 215 -10.75 2.30 -7.11
CA LEU A 215 -9.34 2.60 -7.34
C LEU A 215 -8.46 1.37 -7.12
N LEU A 216 -8.76 0.54 -6.11
CA LEU A 216 -8.06 -0.73 -5.89
C LEU A 216 -8.26 -1.69 -7.05
N VAL A 217 -9.50 -1.88 -7.50
CA VAL A 217 -9.81 -2.76 -8.63
C VAL A 217 -9.06 -2.29 -9.88
N GLU A 218 -9.11 -0.99 -10.17
CA GLU A 218 -8.43 -0.42 -11.33
C GLU A 218 -6.91 -0.61 -11.25
N TYR A 219 -6.32 -0.31 -10.09
CA TYR A 219 -4.89 -0.52 -9.87
C TYR A 219 -4.49 -1.98 -10.07
N PHE A 220 -5.17 -2.92 -9.42
CA PHE A 220 -4.82 -4.33 -9.50
C PHE A 220 -4.99 -4.89 -10.90
N VAL A 221 -6.01 -4.43 -11.66
CA VAL A 221 -6.18 -4.82 -13.06
C VAL A 221 -5.05 -4.30 -13.92
N LEU A 222 -4.74 -3.00 -13.86
CA LEU A 222 -3.64 -2.42 -14.64
C LEU A 222 -2.30 -3.06 -14.30
N MET A 223 -2.03 -3.26 -13.01
CA MET A 223 -0.81 -3.91 -12.54
C MET A 223 -0.72 -5.36 -13.02
N HIS A 224 -1.78 -6.15 -12.87
CA HIS A 224 -1.77 -7.55 -13.28
C HIS A 224 -1.55 -7.70 -14.78
N LEU A 225 -2.26 -6.91 -15.60
CA LEU A 225 -2.08 -6.90 -17.06
C LEU A 225 -0.68 -6.44 -17.47
N ALA A 226 -0.14 -5.41 -16.80
CA ALA A 226 1.21 -4.93 -17.09
C ALA A 226 2.27 -5.99 -16.80
N VAL A 227 2.16 -6.68 -15.66
CA VAL A 227 3.08 -7.77 -15.30
C VAL A 227 2.89 -8.97 -16.24
N GLU A 228 1.65 -9.33 -16.56
CA GLU A 228 1.35 -10.41 -17.51
C GLU A 228 2.03 -10.18 -18.85
N TRP A 229 1.91 -8.98 -19.43
CA TRP A 229 2.50 -8.67 -20.73
C TRP A 229 4.01 -8.43 -20.68
N ALA A 230 4.51 -7.91 -19.57
CA ALA A 230 5.94 -7.76 -19.35
C ALA A 230 6.68 -9.12 -19.34
N ASN A 231 6.01 -10.18 -18.86
CA ASN A 231 6.55 -11.54 -18.76
C ASN A 231 6.18 -12.47 -19.95
N GLN A 232 5.49 -11.97 -20.98
CA GLN A 232 5.24 -12.74 -22.21
C GLN A 232 6.49 -12.79 -23.09
N ASP A 233 6.54 -13.76 -24.02
CA ASP A 233 7.60 -13.84 -25.03
C ASP A 233 7.74 -12.51 -25.79
N GLY A 234 8.94 -11.94 -25.80
CA GLY A 234 9.26 -10.62 -26.36
C GLY A 234 8.85 -9.44 -25.48
N GLY A 235 8.45 -9.68 -24.23
CA GLY A 235 8.16 -8.67 -23.22
C GLY A 235 9.42 -8.07 -22.59
N ILE A 236 9.24 -7.04 -21.74
CA ILE A 236 10.36 -6.27 -21.15
C ILE A 236 11.15 -7.04 -20.08
N CYS A 237 10.67 -8.21 -19.64
CA CYS A 237 11.33 -9.05 -18.64
C CYS A 237 12.14 -10.21 -19.26
N GLU A 238 12.23 -10.30 -20.59
CA GLU A 238 13.05 -11.27 -21.33
C GLU A 238 14.32 -10.62 -21.90
#